data_AF-A0A2A7B8V0-F1
#
_entry.id   AF-A0A2A7B8V0-F1
#
_cell.length_a   1.000
_cell.length_b   1.000
_cell.length_c   1.000
_cell.angle_alpha   90.00
_cell.angle_beta   90.00
_cell.angle_gamma   90.00
#
_symmetry.space_group_name_H-M   'P 1'
#
loop_
_entity.id
_entity.type
_entity.pdbx_description
1 polymer ?
#
loop_
_entity_poly.entity_id
_entity_poly.type
_entity_poly.pdbx_seq_one_letter_code
_entity_poly.pdbx_strand_id
1 'polypeptide(L)'
;MIQKHELPILEYDSNSEEVIRPNHGAEQLKLPEKCVYAFLGDAVDDYAFEAEATVAETFETITRNYPVYIVKQDGMEFCLCAAPLGAPAAAQLMDFLISCGCKKIISTGSCGVLTDLAENEFLIPVKALRDEGTSYHYLPASRYIELNKNIRDAIEHTLLVQNSPFQECVTWTTDGFFRETRDMV
;
A
#
# COMPACT_ATOMS: atom_id res chain seq x y z
N MET A 1 3.69 -21.66 16.74
CA MET A 1 5.10 -22.07 16.92
C MET A 1 5.79 -21.77 15.62
N ILE A 2 6.83 -20.95 15.66
CA ILE A 2 7.56 -20.49 14.50
C ILE A 2 8.07 -21.63 13.61
N GLN A 3 7.86 -21.50 12.31
CA GLN A 3 8.47 -22.34 11.28
C GLN A 3 9.87 -21.79 11.01
N LYS A 4 10.91 -22.52 11.43
CA LYS A 4 12.31 -22.12 11.24
C LYS A 4 12.77 -22.40 9.82
N HIS A 5 13.71 -21.58 9.33
CA HIS A 5 14.30 -21.70 8.01
C HIS A 5 15.80 -21.35 8.04
N GLU A 6 16.57 -21.80 7.05
CA GLU A 6 18.01 -21.47 6.94
C GLU A 6 18.22 -19.95 6.84
N LEU A 7 17.39 -19.30 6.02
CA LEU A 7 17.31 -17.86 5.87
C LEU A 7 16.23 -17.30 6.81
N PRO A 8 16.58 -16.45 7.80
CA PRO A 8 15.62 -15.94 8.78
C PRO A 8 14.42 -15.20 8.18
N ILE A 9 14.59 -14.55 7.03
CA ILE A 9 13.51 -13.82 6.33
C ILE A 9 12.36 -14.72 5.86
N LEU A 10 12.58 -16.03 5.79
CA LEU A 10 11.58 -17.03 5.40
C LEU A 10 10.99 -17.75 6.62
N GLU A 11 11.35 -17.36 7.85
CA GLU A 11 10.68 -17.84 9.05
C GLU A 11 9.28 -17.23 9.17
N TYR A 12 8.32 -18.03 9.66
CA TYR A 12 6.93 -17.58 9.77
C TYR A 12 6.22 -18.23 10.96
N ASP A 13 5.53 -17.44 11.78
CA ASP A 13 4.61 -17.94 12.82
C ASP A 13 3.19 -17.47 12.52
N SER A 14 2.35 -18.40 12.05
CA SER A 14 0.95 -18.14 11.71
C SER A 14 -0.01 -18.28 12.90
N ASN A 15 0.50 -18.53 14.11
CA ASN A 15 -0.34 -19.02 15.22
C ASN A 15 -0.31 -18.16 16.47
N SER A 16 0.78 -17.46 16.73
CA SER A 16 0.96 -16.68 17.96
C SER A 16 0.45 -15.26 17.76
N GLU A 17 -0.16 -14.66 18.79
CA GLU A 17 -0.45 -13.23 18.79
C GLU A 17 0.85 -12.42 18.80
N GLU A 18 0.78 -11.24 18.19
CA GLU A 18 1.87 -10.27 18.20
C GLU A 18 2.15 -9.72 19.61
N VAL A 19 3.42 -9.42 19.88
CA VAL A 19 3.84 -8.83 21.17
C VAL A 19 3.41 -7.35 21.26
N ILE A 20 3.45 -6.64 20.14
CA ILE A 20 3.02 -5.25 20.02
C ILE A 20 1.94 -5.21 18.95
N ARG A 21 0.72 -4.86 19.35
CA ARG A 21 -0.41 -4.73 18.43
C ARG A 21 -0.20 -3.54 17.50
N PRO A 22 -0.60 -3.61 16.21
CA PRO A 22 -0.41 -2.50 15.29
C PRO A 22 -1.12 -1.21 15.72
N ASN A 23 -2.21 -1.29 16.48
CA ASN A 23 -2.94 -0.15 17.03
C ASN A 23 -2.55 0.20 18.47
N HIS A 24 -1.38 -0.21 18.95
CA HIS A 24 -0.92 0.12 20.29
C HIS A 24 -0.93 1.65 20.52
N GLY A 25 -1.65 2.12 21.56
CA GLY A 25 -1.85 3.54 21.84
C GLY A 25 -3.03 4.19 21.11
N ALA A 26 -3.67 3.48 20.17
CA ALA A 26 -4.83 3.92 19.40
C ALA A 26 -5.98 2.89 19.42
N GLU A 27 -6.11 2.13 20.51
CA GLU A 27 -7.03 0.97 20.58
C GLU A 27 -8.50 1.36 20.43
N GLN A 28 -8.84 2.62 20.77
CA GLN A 28 -10.19 3.17 20.65
C GLN A 28 -10.46 3.84 19.29
N LEU A 29 -9.42 4.04 18.47
CA LEU A 29 -9.58 4.66 17.15
C LEU A 29 -10.42 3.76 16.24
N LYS A 30 -11.40 4.37 15.55
CA LYS A 30 -12.26 3.73 14.57
C LYS A 30 -12.22 4.51 13.27
N LEU A 31 -11.49 3.96 12.31
CA LEU A 31 -11.35 4.51 10.97
C LEU A 31 -12.46 4.00 10.03
N PRO A 32 -12.88 4.81 9.04
CA PRO A 32 -13.68 4.35 7.93
C PRO A 32 -13.12 3.08 7.26
N GLU A 33 -14.02 2.25 6.73
CA GLU A 33 -13.60 1.00 6.07
C GLU A 33 -12.81 1.21 4.77
N LYS A 34 -12.97 2.38 4.13
CA LYS A 34 -12.32 2.73 2.86
C LYS A 34 -11.12 3.63 3.12
N CYS A 35 -10.01 3.36 2.45
CA CYS A 35 -8.80 4.18 2.55
C CYS A 35 -8.15 4.36 1.17
N VAL A 36 -7.76 5.60 0.87
CA VAL A 36 -6.80 5.92 -0.18
C VAL A 36 -5.43 6.03 0.46
N TYR A 37 -4.51 5.16 0.05
CA TYR A 37 -3.16 5.06 0.62
C TYR A 37 -2.11 5.32 -0.46
N ALA A 38 -1.67 6.56 -0.57
CA ALA A 38 -1.04 7.07 -1.78
C ALA A 38 0.46 7.37 -1.61
N PHE A 39 1.25 6.94 -2.60
CA PHE A 39 2.67 7.27 -2.78
C PHE A 39 2.82 8.51 -3.67
N LEU A 40 2.20 9.62 -3.28
CA LEU A 40 2.13 10.86 -4.07
C LEU A 40 2.76 12.08 -3.39
N GLY A 41 3.52 11.87 -2.31
CA GLY A 41 4.17 12.96 -1.58
C GLY A 41 3.18 14.01 -1.09
N ASP A 42 3.51 15.27 -1.29
CA ASP A 42 2.77 16.42 -0.76
C ASP A 42 1.35 16.54 -1.35
N ALA A 43 1.09 15.96 -2.53
CA ALA A 43 -0.24 15.96 -3.13
C ALA A 43 -1.31 15.31 -2.25
N VAL A 44 -0.92 14.43 -1.32
CA VAL A 44 -1.85 13.84 -0.34
C VAL A 44 -2.30 14.89 0.67
N ASP A 45 -1.36 15.68 1.19
CA ASP A 45 -1.62 16.71 2.19
C ASP A 45 -2.36 17.90 1.55
N ASP A 46 -2.00 18.25 0.31
CA ASP A 46 -2.69 19.28 -0.49
C ASP A 46 -4.16 18.88 -0.74
N TYR A 47 -4.41 17.63 -1.16
CA TYR A 47 -5.77 17.14 -1.35
C TYR A 47 -6.55 17.12 -0.03
N ALA A 48 -5.92 16.70 1.07
CA ALA A 48 -6.55 16.72 2.38
C ALA A 48 -6.94 18.14 2.80
N PHE A 49 -6.09 19.12 2.53
CA PHE A 49 -6.38 20.54 2.79
C PHE A 49 -7.53 21.05 1.93
N GLU A 50 -7.52 20.79 0.62
CA GLU A 50 -8.58 21.20 -0.31
C GLU A 50 -9.92 20.55 0.02
N ALA A 51 -9.91 19.31 0.49
CA ALA A 51 -11.11 18.58 0.90
C ALA A 51 -11.58 18.90 2.33
N GLU A 52 -10.97 19.88 3.00
CA GLU A 52 -11.25 20.26 4.40
C GLU A 52 -11.23 19.05 5.35
N ALA A 53 -10.29 18.13 5.12
CA ALA A 53 -10.23 16.87 5.82
C ALA A 53 -9.88 17.05 7.31
N THR A 54 -10.43 16.19 8.16
CA THR A 54 -10.08 16.17 9.59
C THR A 54 -8.97 15.17 9.85
N VAL A 55 -7.96 15.54 10.64
CA VAL A 55 -6.95 14.57 11.11
C VAL A 55 -7.58 13.71 12.21
N ALA A 56 -7.71 12.40 11.97
CA ALA A 56 -8.22 11.45 12.95
C ALA A 56 -7.13 10.98 13.92
N GLU A 57 -5.91 10.78 13.42
CA GLU A 57 -4.74 10.39 14.19
C GLU A 57 -3.47 10.78 13.42
N THR A 58 -2.33 10.81 14.10
CA THR A 58 -1.01 10.93 13.47
C THR A 58 -0.18 9.70 13.77
N PHE A 59 0.23 8.97 12.74
CA PHE A 59 1.17 7.87 12.89
C PHE A 59 2.60 8.41 12.95
N GLU A 60 3.18 8.42 14.15
CA GLU A 60 4.50 8.96 14.41
C GLU A 60 5.59 7.91 14.18
N THR A 61 6.64 8.29 13.43
CA THR A 61 7.87 7.51 13.30
C THR A 61 9.07 8.36 13.64
N ILE A 62 10.22 7.73 13.88
CA ILE A 62 11.47 8.44 14.18
C ILE A 62 11.95 9.40 13.07
N THR A 63 11.44 9.24 11.84
CA THR A 63 11.88 10.05 10.67
C THR A 63 10.81 11.01 10.18
N ARG A 64 9.52 10.67 10.33
CA ARG A 64 8.41 11.45 9.79
C ARG A 64 7.11 11.10 10.52
N ASN A 65 6.23 12.08 10.63
CA ASN A 65 4.86 11.91 11.07
C ASN A 65 3.95 11.79 9.84
N TYR A 66 3.01 10.85 9.89
CA TYR A 66 2.05 10.58 8.83
C TYR A 66 0.63 10.83 9.35
N PRO A 67 0.02 11.98 9.04
CA PRO A 67 -1.37 12.22 9.39
C PRO A 67 -2.30 11.22 8.69
N VAL A 68 -3.30 10.74 9.43
CA VAL A 68 -4.40 9.95 8.90
C VAL A 68 -5.62 10.87 8.82
N TYR A 69 -5.94 11.29 7.60
CA TYR A 69 -7.05 12.19 7.32
C TYR A 69 -8.36 11.43 7.13
N ILE A 70 -9.47 12.07 7.48
CA ILE A 70 -10.82 11.67 7.13
C ILE A 70 -11.39 12.69 6.16
N VAL A 71 -11.69 12.22 4.96
CA VAL A 71 -12.29 13.02 3.89
C VAL A 71 -13.78 12.69 3.80
N LYS A 72 -14.62 13.73 3.67
CA LYS A 72 -16.05 13.62 3.43
C LYS A 72 -16.40 14.26 2.10
N GLN A 73 -16.70 13.44 1.09
CA GLN A 73 -16.92 13.90 -0.27
C GLN A 73 -17.95 13.02 -0.98
N ASP A 74 -18.86 13.65 -1.73
CA ASP A 74 -19.91 12.97 -2.52
C ASP A 74 -20.74 11.95 -1.71
N GLY A 75 -21.01 12.28 -0.44
CA GLY A 75 -21.75 11.40 0.48
C GLY A 75 -20.96 10.19 0.98
N MET A 76 -19.65 10.12 0.69
CA MET A 76 -18.74 9.11 1.21
C MET A 76 -17.82 9.68 2.27
N GLU A 77 -17.47 8.84 3.24
CA GLU A 77 -16.44 9.09 4.23
C GLU A 77 -15.34 8.04 4.05
N PHE A 78 -14.07 8.48 3.95
CA PHE A 78 -12.93 7.58 3.75
C PHE A 78 -11.65 8.15 4.37
N CYS A 79 -10.72 7.26 4.69
CA CYS A 79 -9.38 7.62 5.13
C CYS A 79 -8.52 8.05 3.94
N LEU A 80 -7.70 9.08 4.13
CA LEU A 80 -6.63 9.44 3.21
C LEU A 80 -5.32 9.48 3.99
N CYS A 81 -4.29 8.79 3.49
CA CYS A 81 -2.99 8.76 4.15
C CYS A 81 -1.86 8.62 3.13
N ALA A 82 -0.77 9.35 3.37
CA ALA A 82 0.44 9.26 2.55
C ALA A 82 1.22 8.00 2.95
N ALA A 83 1.57 7.18 1.97
CA ALA A 83 2.36 5.99 2.20
C ALA A 83 3.86 6.36 2.29
N PRO A 84 4.59 5.92 3.33
CA PRO A 84 6.04 6.02 3.38
C PRO A 84 6.68 5.20 2.26
N LEU A 85 7.81 5.69 1.73
CA LEU A 85 8.60 4.94 0.74
C LEU A 85 9.20 3.67 1.35
N GLY A 86 9.10 2.56 0.62
CA GLY A 86 9.65 1.26 0.99
C GLY A 86 8.64 0.33 1.64
N ALA A 87 8.68 -0.95 1.28
CA ALA A 87 7.70 -1.94 1.73
C ALA A 87 7.60 -2.07 3.27
N PRO A 88 8.71 -2.05 4.05
CA PRO A 88 8.62 -2.22 5.50
C PRO A 88 7.83 -1.11 6.19
N ALA A 89 8.11 0.16 5.84
CA ALA A 89 7.42 1.30 6.42
C ALA A 89 5.96 1.38 5.93
N ALA A 90 5.74 1.08 4.64
CA ALA A 90 4.41 1.14 4.06
C ALA A 90 3.47 0.09 4.68
N ALA A 91 3.98 -1.13 4.92
CA ALA A 91 3.23 -2.18 5.59
C ALA A 91 2.97 -1.86 7.07
N GLN A 92 3.94 -1.28 7.78
CA GLN A 92 3.78 -0.89 9.18
C GLN A 92 2.59 0.07 9.40
N LEU A 93 2.51 1.13 8.60
CA LEU A 93 1.38 2.06 8.65
C LEU A 93 0.08 1.43 8.12
N MET A 94 0.17 0.54 7.12
CA MET A 94 -1.00 -0.21 6.64
C MET A 94 -1.59 -1.12 7.73
N ASP A 95 -0.76 -1.81 8.52
CA ASP A 95 -1.22 -2.63 9.65
C ASP A 95 -1.92 -1.79 10.72
N PHE A 96 -1.41 -0.59 11.01
CA PHE A 96 -2.08 0.38 11.86
C PHE A 96 -3.47 0.74 11.31
N LEU A 97 -3.55 1.13 10.03
CA LEU A 97 -4.81 1.48 9.38
C LEU A 97 -5.83 0.32 9.42
N ILE A 98 -5.39 -0.91 9.13
CA ILE A 98 -6.23 -2.11 9.15
C ILE A 98 -6.73 -2.39 10.56
N SER A 99 -5.84 -2.39 11.55
CA SER A 99 -6.20 -2.65 12.96
C SER A 99 -7.13 -1.59 13.56
N CYS A 100 -7.12 -0.37 13.02
CA CYS A 100 -8.02 0.70 13.39
C CYS A 100 -9.34 0.74 12.58
N GLY A 101 -9.52 -0.12 11.56
CA GLY A 101 -10.83 -0.33 10.91
C GLY A 101 -10.84 -0.33 9.38
N CYS A 102 -9.76 0.08 8.72
CA CYS A 102 -9.67 0.05 7.26
C CYS A 102 -9.76 -1.39 6.73
N LYS A 103 -10.53 -1.61 5.66
CA LYS A 103 -10.73 -2.93 5.02
C LYS A 103 -10.52 -2.90 3.52
N LYS A 104 -10.77 -1.76 2.88
CA LYS A 104 -10.67 -1.54 1.44
C LYS A 104 -9.67 -0.43 1.21
N ILE A 105 -8.43 -0.82 0.94
CA ILE A 105 -7.32 0.11 0.74
C ILE A 105 -6.97 0.12 -0.74
N ILE A 106 -7.10 1.30 -1.36
CA ILE A 106 -6.63 1.53 -2.73
C ILE A 106 -5.32 2.28 -2.64
N SER A 107 -4.28 1.74 -3.26
CA SER A 107 -2.99 2.41 -3.36
C SER A 107 -2.74 2.91 -4.78
N THR A 108 -2.08 4.06 -4.86
CA THR A 108 -1.69 4.71 -6.11
C THR A 108 -0.33 5.37 -5.92
N GLY A 109 0.42 5.49 -7.00
CA GLY A 109 1.77 6.04 -7.00
C GLY A 109 2.33 6.12 -8.41
N SER A 110 3.62 6.43 -8.51
CA SER A 110 4.36 6.38 -9.76
C SER A 110 5.27 5.15 -9.82
N CYS A 111 5.69 4.77 -11.03
CA CYS A 111 6.68 3.73 -11.25
C CYS A 111 7.53 4.04 -12.49
N GLY A 112 8.72 3.46 -12.55
CA GLY A 112 9.48 3.35 -13.79
C GLY A 112 8.99 2.19 -14.65
N VAL A 113 9.35 2.19 -15.93
CA VAL A 113 9.01 1.12 -16.88
C VAL A 113 10.27 0.36 -17.29
N LEU A 114 10.15 -0.96 -17.41
CA LEU A 114 11.23 -1.88 -17.82
C LEU A 114 11.10 -2.31 -19.29
N THR A 115 10.06 -1.82 -19.93
CA THR A 115 9.67 -2.09 -21.31
C THR A 115 9.35 -0.77 -21.99
N ASP A 116 9.23 -0.77 -23.32
CA ASP A 116 8.90 0.42 -24.10
C ASP A 116 7.43 0.82 -23.89
N LEU A 117 7.19 1.61 -22.84
CA LEU A 117 5.90 2.21 -22.47
C LEU A 117 6.07 3.72 -22.33
N ALA A 118 5.06 4.48 -22.75
CA ALA A 118 5.12 5.93 -22.67
C ALA A 118 5.00 6.42 -21.21
N GLU A 119 5.63 7.56 -20.93
CA GLU A 119 5.42 8.28 -19.68
C GLU A 119 3.97 8.78 -19.57
N ASN A 120 3.49 8.94 -18.32
CA ASN A 120 2.16 9.46 -17.99
C ASN A 120 0.98 8.59 -18.43
N GLU A 121 1.19 7.28 -18.59
CA GLU A 121 0.10 6.31 -18.76
C GLU A 121 -0.39 5.78 -17.41
N PHE A 122 -1.71 5.55 -17.30
CA PHE A 122 -2.25 4.83 -16.15
C PHE A 122 -2.01 3.33 -16.31
N LEU A 123 -1.42 2.73 -15.29
CA LEU A 123 -1.14 1.30 -15.27
C LEU A 123 -1.94 0.63 -14.15
N ILE A 124 -2.56 -0.52 -14.45
CA ILE A 124 -3.24 -1.35 -13.47
C ILE A 124 -2.40 -2.62 -13.25
N PRO A 125 -1.79 -2.80 -12.07
CA PRO A 125 -1.09 -4.04 -11.75
C PRO A 125 -2.03 -5.25 -11.76
N VAL A 126 -1.67 -6.32 -12.46
CA VAL A 126 -2.39 -7.61 -12.41
C VAL A 126 -1.70 -8.62 -11.49
N LYS A 127 -0.38 -8.52 -11.37
CA LYS A 127 0.45 -9.30 -10.45
C LYS A 127 1.77 -8.58 -10.20
N ALA A 128 2.41 -8.86 -9.07
CA ALA A 128 3.69 -8.28 -8.68
C ALA A 128 4.75 -9.36 -8.45
N LEU A 129 5.96 -9.19 -8.98
CA LEU A 129 7.17 -9.94 -8.62
C LEU A 129 7.61 -9.48 -7.22
N ARG A 130 7.66 -10.43 -6.27
CA ARG A 130 8.00 -10.20 -4.85
C ARG A 130 9.50 -10.29 -4.61
N ASP A 131 10.21 -9.21 -4.89
CA ASP A 131 11.66 -9.06 -4.67
C ASP A 131 11.98 -8.02 -3.57
N GLU A 132 10.98 -7.71 -2.74
CA GLU A 132 11.14 -7.02 -1.48
C GLU A 132 11.01 -8.02 -0.33
N GLY A 133 11.53 -7.68 0.86
CA GLY A 133 11.56 -8.60 1.99
C GLY A 133 10.28 -8.66 2.81
N THR A 134 9.46 -7.62 2.76
CA THR A 134 8.35 -7.38 3.68
C THR A 134 7.21 -8.37 3.49
N SER A 135 6.82 -8.66 2.24
CA SER A 135 5.69 -9.55 1.99
C SER A 135 5.89 -10.96 2.56
N TYR A 136 7.13 -11.41 2.75
CA TYR A 136 7.45 -12.72 3.34
C TYR A 136 7.09 -12.79 4.83
N HIS A 137 6.90 -11.65 5.50
CA HIS A 137 6.35 -11.56 6.85
C HIS A 137 4.83 -11.75 6.90
N TYR A 138 4.12 -11.65 5.77
CA TYR A 138 2.66 -11.73 5.71
C TYR A 138 2.16 -12.96 4.94
N LEU A 139 2.92 -13.45 3.96
CA LEU A 139 2.54 -14.56 3.10
C LEU A 139 3.71 -15.52 2.87
N PRO A 140 3.46 -16.84 2.73
CA PRO A 140 4.47 -17.81 2.36
C PRO A 140 5.26 -17.40 1.12
N ALA A 141 6.51 -17.85 1.04
CA ALA A 141 7.39 -17.54 -0.07
C ALA A 141 6.76 -17.91 -1.43
N SER A 142 6.65 -16.95 -2.33
CA SER A 142 6.22 -17.14 -3.70
C SER A 142 6.89 -16.11 -4.61
N ARG A 143 7.11 -16.46 -5.87
CA ARG A 143 7.72 -15.53 -6.84
C ARG A 143 6.80 -14.34 -7.15
N TYR A 144 5.50 -14.59 -7.26
CA TYR A 144 4.52 -13.58 -7.60
C TYR A 144 3.36 -13.58 -6.60
N ILE A 145 2.66 -12.45 -6.54
CA ILE A 145 1.32 -12.31 -5.98
C ILE A 145 0.38 -11.72 -7.02
N GLU A 146 -0.84 -12.26 -7.11
CA GLU A 146 -1.87 -11.76 -8.03
C GLU A 146 -2.75 -10.71 -7.33
N LEU A 147 -3.10 -9.64 -8.05
CA LEU A 147 -4.06 -8.68 -7.54
C LEU A 147 -5.46 -9.31 -7.54
N ASN A 148 -6.26 -9.03 -6.51
CA ASN A 148 -7.62 -9.52 -6.44
C ASN A 148 -8.44 -9.03 -7.66
N LYS A 149 -8.97 -9.98 -8.44
CA LYS A 149 -9.72 -9.68 -9.67
C LYS A 149 -10.89 -8.71 -9.45
N ASN A 150 -11.63 -8.83 -8.35
CA ASN A 150 -12.78 -7.95 -8.10
C ASN A 150 -12.35 -6.50 -7.85
N ILE A 151 -11.18 -6.28 -7.22
CA ILE A 151 -10.62 -4.95 -7.04
C ILE A 151 -10.12 -4.40 -8.37
N ARG A 152 -9.45 -5.25 -9.17
CA ARG A 152 -8.97 -4.87 -10.49
C ARG A 152 -10.12 -4.45 -11.41
N ASP A 153 -11.17 -5.27 -11.50
CA ASP A 153 -12.37 -4.99 -12.30
C ASP A 153 -13.02 -3.64 -11.89
N ALA A 154 -13.00 -3.29 -10.59
CA ALA A 154 -13.54 -2.03 -10.09
C ALA A 154 -12.68 -0.81 -10.53
N ILE A 155 -11.35 -0.95 -10.53
CA ILE A 155 -10.43 0.09 -11.00
C ILE A 155 -10.59 0.28 -12.51
N GLU A 156 -10.58 -0.82 -13.28
CA GLU A 156 -10.81 -0.81 -14.73
C GLU A 156 -12.11 -0.11 -15.08
N HIS A 157 -13.22 -0.49 -14.43
CA HIS A 157 -14.53 0.13 -14.66
C HIS A 157 -14.50 1.63 -14.37
N THR A 158 -13.82 2.05 -13.29
CA THR A 158 -13.70 3.47 -12.93
C THR A 158 -12.97 4.25 -14.00
N LEU A 159 -11.83 3.75 -14.49
CA LEU A 159 -11.06 4.43 -15.54
C LEU A 159 -11.82 4.48 -16.87
N LEU A 160 -12.54 3.41 -17.23
CA LEU A 160 -13.41 3.40 -18.41
C LEU A 160 -14.50 4.47 -18.33
N VAL A 161 -15.20 4.59 -17.18
CA VAL A 161 -16.24 5.60 -16.98
C VAL A 161 -15.68 7.03 -17.06
N GLN A 162 -14.45 7.23 -16.60
CA GLN A 162 -13.75 8.52 -16.68
C GLN A 162 -13.13 8.81 -18.06
N ASN A 163 -13.21 7.88 -19.01
CA ASN A 163 -12.52 7.94 -20.30
C ASN A 163 -11.00 8.11 -20.17
N SER A 164 -10.42 7.55 -19.11
CA SER A 164 -8.97 7.54 -18.89
C SER A 164 -8.37 6.28 -19.51
N PRO A 165 -7.47 6.40 -20.51
CA PRO A 165 -6.74 5.26 -21.06
C PRO A 165 -5.89 4.60 -19.97
N PHE A 166 -5.82 3.27 -19.99
CA PHE A 166 -4.98 2.51 -19.09
C PHE A 166 -4.47 1.22 -19.74
N GLN A 167 -3.42 0.66 -19.15
CA GLN A 167 -2.90 -0.65 -19.52
C GLN A 167 -2.76 -1.55 -18.29
N GLU A 168 -3.06 -2.83 -18.43
CA GLU A 168 -2.68 -3.83 -17.43
C GLU A 168 -1.15 -4.06 -17.45
N CYS A 169 -0.53 -4.25 -16.28
CA CYS A 169 0.91 -4.49 -16.20
C CYS A 169 1.28 -5.52 -15.13
N VAL A 170 2.49 -6.10 -15.28
CA VAL A 170 3.16 -6.84 -14.21
C VAL A 170 4.14 -5.89 -13.54
N THR A 171 4.09 -5.77 -12.22
CA THR A 171 5.01 -4.91 -11.49
C THR A 171 6.15 -5.72 -10.88
N TRP A 172 7.28 -5.06 -10.63
CA TRP A 172 8.36 -5.58 -9.81
C TRP A 172 8.53 -4.67 -8.59
N THR A 173 8.35 -5.24 -7.40
CA THR A 173 8.59 -4.55 -6.13
C THR A 173 9.94 -4.98 -5.59
N THR A 174 10.84 -4.03 -5.31
CA THR A 174 12.20 -4.30 -4.83
C THR A 174 12.60 -3.32 -3.73
N ASP A 175 13.37 -3.81 -2.76
CA ASP A 175 14.03 -2.97 -1.75
C ASP A 175 15.40 -2.44 -2.23
N GLY A 176 15.88 -2.94 -3.38
CA GLY A 176 17.19 -2.63 -3.94
C GLY A 176 17.11 -1.73 -5.16
N PHE A 177 16.67 -0.47 -5.00
CA PHE A 177 16.48 0.46 -6.13
C PHE A 177 17.70 0.54 -7.09
N PHE A 178 18.93 0.58 -6.55
CA PHE A 178 20.17 0.61 -7.35
C PHE A 178 20.76 -0.78 -7.65
N ARG A 179 20.00 -1.85 -7.35
CA ARG A 179 20.37 -3.25 -7.61
C ARG A 179 19.54 -3.87 -8.73
N GLU A 180 18.71 -3.07 -9.38
CA GLU A 180 18.24 -3.35 -10.73
C GLU A 180 19.44 -3.44 -11.68
N THR A 181 19.69 -4.63 -12.24
CA THR A 181 20.79 -4.87 -13.17
C THR A 181 20.26 -5.33 -14.53
N ARG A 182 21.06 -5.17 -15.59
CA ARG A 182 20.67 -5.50 -16.97
C ARG A 182 20.24 -6.95 -17.19
N ASP A 183 20.71 -7.89 -16.36
CA ASP A 183 20.33 -9.30 -16.46
C ASP A 183 19.02 -9.62 -15.73
N MET A 184 18.51 -8.68 -14.91
CA MET A 184 17.26 -8.82 -14.17
C MET A 184 16.05 -8.22 -14.90
N VAL A 185 16.29 -7.35 -15.88
CA VAL A 185 15.27 -6.60 -16.64
C VAL A 185 15.12 -7.09 -18.06
#